data_AF-A0A2M8NFA4-F1
#
_entry.id   AF-A0A2M8NFA4-F1
#
_cell.length_a   1.000
_cell.length_b   1.000
_cell.length_c   1.000
_cell.angle_alpha   90.00
_cell.angle_beta   90.00
_cell.angle_gamma   90.00
#
_symmetry.space_group_name_H-M   'P 1'
#
loop_
_entity.id
_entity.type
_entity.pdbx_description
1 polymer ?
#
loop_
_entity_poly.entity_id
_entity_poly.type
_entity_poly.pdbx_seq_one_letter_code
_entity_poly.pdbx_strand_id
1 'polypeptide(L)'
;AQRRKLTQGDKMAGRHGNKGVISKVVPIEDMPYLEDGTPVDIILNPLGVPGRMNIGQILETHLGWAADRLGFRAITPVFDGAEESEIEAELGRAWMIDHAWKIVTERAWEWIKALEYDPEALTDDDEVRRLYIDQWLGEKPEYDREMLVE
;
A
#
# COMPACT_ATOMS: atom_id res chain seq x y z
N ALA A 1 3.67 9.24 -33.66
CA ALA A 1 4.61 9.07 -32.54
C ALA A 1 4.70 7.58 -32.20
N GLN A 2 5.90 7.03 -31.98
CA GLN A 2 6.07 5.64 -31.57
C GLN A 2 6.10 5.54 -30.05
N ARG A 3 5.31 4.63 -29.46
CA ARG A 3 5.44 4.28 -28.04
C ARG A 3 6.69 3.41 -27.89
N ARG A 4 7.61 3.83 -27.02
CA ARG A 4 8.81 3.07 -26.66
C ARG A 4 8.63 2.50 -25.25
N LYS A 5 9.07 1.26 -25.06
CA LYS A 5 9.14 0.64 -23.73
C LYS A 5 10.38 1.16 -23.00
N LEU A 6 10.32 1.14 -21.68
CA LEU A 6 11.46 1.42 -20.82
C LEU A 6 12.50 0.29 -20.98
N THR A 7 13.77 0.66 -21.13
CA THR A 7 14.86 -0.28 -21.42
C THR A 7 16.10 0.03 -20.59
N GLN A 8 17.00 -0.95 -20.49
CA GLN A 8 18.31 -0.75 -19.89
C GLN A 8 19.04 0.42 -20.58
N GLY A 9 19.68 1.29 -19.79
CA GLY A 9 20.32 2.50 -20.30
C GLY A 9 19.43 3.73 -20.34
N ASP A 10 18.11 3.60 -20.17
CA ASP A 10 17.24 4.76 -20.01
C ASP A 10 17.53 5.48 -18.69
N LYS A 11 17.43 6.82 -18.72
CA LYS A 11 17.70 7.69 -17.58
C LYS A 11 16.41 7.98 -16.82
N MET A 12 16.46 7.77 -15.51
CA MET A 12 15.37 8.06 -14.59
C MET A 12 15.80 9.15 -13.60
N ALA A 13 14.84 9.92 -13.10
CA ALA A 13 15.09 10.94 -12.09
C ALA A 13 13.90 11.09 -11.15
N GLY A 14 14.17 11.21 -9.86
CA GLY A 14 13.20 11.64 -8.86
C GLY A 14 13.14 13.17 -8.72
N ARG A 15 12.16 13.65 -7.94
CA ARG A 15 11.94 15.08 -7.69
C ARG A 15 12.98 15.71 -6.74
N HIS A 16 13.70 14.88 -5.99
CA HIS A 16 14.78 15.28 -5.06
C HIS A 16 16.17 15.21 -5.72
N GLY A 17 16.25 15.39 -7.03
CA GLY A 17 17.51 15.40 -7.78
C GLY A 17 18.23 14.05 -7.87
N ASN A 18 17.61 12.97 -7.37
CA ASN A 18 18.15 11.62 -7.47
C ASN A 18 18.04 11.11 -8.92
N LYS A 19 19.14 11.20 -9.67
CA LYS A 19 19.25 10.76 -11.08
C LYS A 19 19.98 9.43 -11.15
N GLY A 20 19.48 8.53 -11.99
CA GLY A 20 20.06 7.21 -12.23
C GLY A 20 19.84 6.75 -13.67
N VAL A 21 20.55 5.69 -14.05
CA VAL A 21 20.37 4.97 -15.32
C VAL A 21 19.94 3.55 -14.98
N ILE A 22 19.02 2.98 -15.74
CA ILE A 22 18.53 1.61 -15.51
C ILE A 22 19.66 0.63 -15.83
N SER A 23 20.19 -0.01 -14.78
CA SER A 23 21.31 -0.96 -14.89
C SER A 23 20.87 -2.34 -15.37
N LYS A 24 19.68 -2.80 -14.97
CA LYS A 24 19.12 -4.11 -15.34
C LYS A 24 17.61 -4.06 -15.21
N VAL A 25 16.90 -4.72 -16.12
CA VAL A 25 15.48 -5.05 -15.99
C VAL A 25 15.42 -6.56 -15.77
N VAL A 26 14.77 -7.00 -14.69
CA VAL A 26 14.64 -8.42 -14.34
C VAL A 26 13.17 -8.86 -14.43
N PRO A 27 12.93 -10.17 -14.62
CA PRO A 27 11.60 -10.74 -14.44
C PRO A 27 11.06 -10.53 -13.02
N ILE A 28 9.72 -10.62 -12.86
CA ILE A 28 9.05 -10.32 -11.59
C ILE A 28 9.40 -11.34 -10.50
N GLU A 29 9.63 -12.59 -10.90
CA GLU A 29 10.06 -13.71 -10.04
C GLU A 29 11.43 -13.51 -9.39
N ASP A 30 12.27 -12.64 -9.96
CA ASP A 30 13.59 -12.30 -9.42
C ASP A 30 13.55 -11.09 -8.47
N MET A 31 12.40 -10.42 -8.34
CA MET A 31 12.26 -9.23 -7.48
C MET A 31 11.99 -9.62 -6.02
N PRO A 32 12.43 -8.81 -5.05
CA PRO A 32 11.97 -8.94 -3.67
C PRO A 32 10.45 -8.70 -3.58
N TYR A 33 9.82 -9.42 -2.65
CA TYR A 33 8.39 -9.33 -2.38
C TYR A 33 8.14 -8.76 -0.99
N LEU A 34 7.06 -8.00 -0.84
CA LEU A 34 6.49 -7.61 0.44
C LEU A 34 5.83 -8.82 1.12
N GLU A 35 5.45 -8.66 2.40
CA GLU A 35 4.81 -9.73 3.18
C GLU A 35 3.47 -10.20 2.58
N ASP A 36 2.77 -9.32 1.87
CA ASP A 36 1.53 -9.61 1.15
C ASP A 36 1.77 -10.25 -0.24
N GLY A 37 3.01 -10.53 -0.61
CA GLY A 37 3.38 -11.10 -1.91
C GLY A 37 3.45 -10.07 -3.04
N THR A 38 3.34 -8.78 -2.76
CA THR A 38 3.51 -7.73 -3.77
C THR A 38 4.99 -7.59 -4.15
N PRO A 39 5.37 -7.69 -5.44
CA PRO A 39 6.75 -7.48 -5.86
C PRO A 39 7.12 -6.00 -5.85
N VAL A 40 8.38 -5.70 -5.53
CA VAL A 40 8.93 -4.34 -5.63
C VAL A 40 9.12 -3.94 -7.10
N ASP A 41 8.77 -2.71 -7.47
CA ASP A 41 8.96 -2.21 -8.85
C ASP A 41 10.39 -1.71 -9.14
N ILE A 42 10.98 -0.98 -8.17
CA ILE A 42 12.27 -0.28 -8.35
C ILE A 42 13.10 -0.43 -7.07
N ILE A 43 14.36 -0.83 -7.23
CA ILE A 43 15.35 -0.87 -6.14
C ILE A 43 16.31 0.31 -6.30
N LEU A 44 16.40 1.13 -5.26
CA LEU A 44 17.34 2.26 -5.19
C LEU A 44 18.55 1.89 -4.32
N ASN A 45 19.73 2.41 -4.68
CA ASN A 45 20.91 2.24 -3.85
C ASN A 45 20.78 3.08 -2.56
N PRO A 46 20.85 2.48 -1.36
CA PRO A 46 20.68 3.19 -0.10
C PRO A 46 21.71 4.30 0.13
N LEU A 47 22.91 4.19 -0.45
CA LEU A 47 23.97 5.21 -0.32
C LEU A 47 23.62 6.54 -1.00
N GLY A 48 22.65 6.55 -1.92
CA GLY A 48 22.24 7.75 -2.65
C GLY A 48 21.54 8.80 -1.79
N VAL A 49 21.02 8.41 -0.62
CA VAL A 49 20.29 9.30 0.29
C VAL A 49 21.24 10.04 1.23
N PRO A 50 22.04 9.38 2.10
CA PRO A 50 22.92 10.08 3.04
C PRO A 50 24.02 10.88 2.32
N GLY A 51 24.54 10.37 1.21
CA GLY A 51 25.59 11.05 0.45
C GLY A 51 25.17 12.37 -0.21
N ARG A 52 23.86 12.64 -0.30
CA ARG A 52 23.29 13.85 -0.92
C ARG A 52 22.36 14.64 0.00
N MET A 53 22.13 14.15 1.22
CA MET A 53 21.12 14.68 2.15
C MET A 53 19.72 14.78 1.51
N ASN A 54 19.35 13.79 0.69
CA ASN A 54 18.04 13.73 0.03
C ASN A 54 16.94 13.18 0.97
N ILE A 55 16.84 13.73 2.18
CA ILE A 55 15.89 13.26 3.22
C ILE A 55 14.44 13.40 2.74
N GLY A 56 14.14 14.47 1.98
CA GLY A 56 12.82 14.69 1.41
C GLY A 56 12.31 13.53 0.54
N GLN A 57 13.20 12.73 -0.08
CA GLN A 57 12.79 11.54 -0.82
C GLN A 57 12.20 10.47 0.11
N ILE A 58 12.80 10.28 1.29
CA ILE A 58 12.31 9.32 2.28
C ILE A 58 10.97 9.79 2.85
N LEU A 59 10.86 11.09 3.18
CA LEU A 59 9.62 11.68 3.67
C LEU A 59 8.49 11.62 2.63
N GLU A 60 8.78 11.88 1.35
CA GLU A 60 7.82 11.74 0.26
C GLU A 60 7.35 10.28 0.10
N THR A 61 8.25 9.31 0.20
CA THR A 61 7.90 7.88 0.16
C THR A 61 6.98 7.50 1.32
N HIS A 62 7.29 7.92 2.55
CA HIS A 62 6.47 7.61 3.73
C HIS A 62 5.08 8.23 3.65
N LEU A 63 5.00 9.52 3.33
CA LEU A 63 3.70 10.19 3.18
C LEU A 63 2.90 9.58 2.01
N GLY A 64 3.57 9.25 0.91
CA GLY A 64 2.95 8.56 -0.23
C GLY A 64 2.41 7.18 0.14
N TRP A 65 3.15 6.40 0.95
CA TRP A 65 2.68 5.10 1.44
C TRP A 65 1.44 5.24 2.32
N ALA A 66 1.46 6.17 3.27
CA ALA A 66 0.30 6.41 4.13
C ALA A 66 -0.90 6.89 3.32
N ALA A 67 -0.68 7.77 2.34
CA ALA A 67 -1.72 8.30 1.45
C ALA A 67 -2.37 7.21 0.59
N ASP A 68 -1.57 6.28 0.04
CA ASP A 68 -2.05 5.13 -0.71
C ASP A 68 -2.92 4.21 0.17
N ARG A 69 -2.42 3.85 1.36
CA ARG A 69 -3.14 2.97 2.30
C ARG A 69 -4.44 3.58 2.83
N LEU A 70 -4.46 4.90 3.04
CA LEU A 70 -5.60 5.62 3.61
C LEU A 70 -6.53 6.22 2.53
N GLY A 71 -6.20 6.08 1.25
CA GLY A 71 -7.04 6.51 0.14
C GLY A 71 -7.15 8.03 -0.01
N PHE A 72 -6.09 8.78 0.29
CA PHE A 72 -6.08 10.24 0.09
C PHE A 72 -4.94 10.71 -0.81
N ARG A 73 -5.01 11.96 -1.25
CA ARG A 73 -3.94 12.61 -2.00
C ARG A 73 -3.29 13.70 -1.16
N ALA A 74 -2.04 13.49 -0.78
CA ALA A 74 -1.26 14.51 -0.08
C ALA A 74 -0.93 15.70 -1.01
N ILE A 75 -1.13 16.92 -0.50
CA ILE A 75 -0.75 18.17 -1.18
C ILE A 75 0.23 18.88 -0.25
N THR A 76 1.51 18.94 -0.65
CA THR A 76 2.59 19.56 0.14
C THR A 76 3.21 20.74 -0.62
N PRO A 77 2.70 21.97 -0.42
CA PRO A 77 3.27 23.19 -0.99
C PRO A 77 4.75 23.40 -0.64
N VAL A 78 5.44 24.19 -1.48
CA VAL A 78 6.81 24.61 -1.19
C VAL A 78 6.78 25.60 -0.02
N PHE A 79 7.59 25.36 1.02
CA PHE A 79 7.69 26.14 2.26
C PHE A 79 6.52 26.03 3.24
N ASP A 80 5.50 25.22 2.94
CA ASP A 80 4.36 24.94 3.82
C ASP A 80 3.91 23.48 3.59
N GLY A 81 4.86 22.56 3.77
CA GLY A 81 4.67 21.13 3.53
C GLY A 81 4.36 20.37 4.83
N ALA A 82 4.01 19.10 4.69
CA ALA A 82 3.75 18.22 5.83
C ALA A 82 4.97 18.17 6.79
N GLU A 83 4.69 18.32 8.08
CA GLU A 83 5.68 18.14 9.13
C GLU A 83 5.97 16.64 9.35
N GLU A 84 7.15 16.33 9.89
CA GLU A 84 7.55 14.94 10.20
C GLU A 84 6.55 14.26 11.15
N SER A 85 6.07 15.00 12.15
CA SER A 85 5.07 14.53 13.11
C SER A 85 3.72 14.19 12.45
N GLU A 86 3.33 14.93 11.42
CA GLU A 86 2.12 14.65 10.64
C GLU A 86 2.30 13.38 9.82
N ILE A 87 3.46 13.21 9.17
CA ILE A 87 3.79 11.99 8.40
C ILE A 87 3.80 10.77 9.32
N GLU A 88 4.42 10.87 10.50
CA GLU A 88 4.42 9.81 11.51
C GLU A 88 3.00 9.46 11.97
N ALA A 89 2.14 10.46 12.18
CA ALA A 89 0.75 10.24 12.54
C ALA A 89 -0.04 9.53 11.44
N GLU A 90 0.17 9.88 10.16
CA GLU A 90 -0.45 9.19 9.02
C GLU A 90 0.04 7.75 8.88
N LEU A 91 1.35 7.50 9.06
CA LEU A 91 1.90 6.14 9.08
C LEU A 91 1.29 5.32 10.22
N GLY A 92 1.12 5.91 11.41
CA GLY A 92 0.45 5.29 12.53
C GLY A 92 -1.00 4.92 12.21
N ARG A 93 -1.75 5.82 11.55
CA ARG A 93 -3.11 5.56 11.08
C ARG A 93 -3.16 4.44 10.05
N ALA A 94 -2.27 4.46 9.05
CA ALA A 94 -2.18 3.42 8.04
C ALA A 94 -1.93 2.05 8.68
N TRP A 95 -0.97 1.97 9.61
CA TRP A 95 -0.70 0.74 10.36
C TRP A 95 -1.91 0.26 11.18
N MET A 96 -2.62 1.18 11.85
CA MET A 96 -3.83 0.83 12.61
C MET A 96 -4.92 0.23 11.72
N ILE A 97 -5.11 0.77 10.50
CA ILE A 97 -6.07 0.25 9.53
C ILE A 97 -5.64 -1.13 9.02
N ASP A 98 -4.38 -1.31 8.63
CA ASP A 98 -3.85 -2.61 8.20
C ASP A 98 -4.00 -3.66 9.32
N HIS A 99 -3.71 -3.28 10.56
CA HIS A 99 -3.86 -4.16 11.72
C HIS A 99 -5.33 -4.51 12.00
N ALA A 100 -6.24 -3.54 11.90
CA ALA A 100 -7.67 -3.78 12.05
C ALA A 100 -8.18 -4.76 10.98
N TRP A 101 -7.75 -4.59 9.73
CA TRP A 101 -8.10 -5.51 8.65
C TRP A 101 -7.62 -6.92 8.91
N LYS A 102 -6.37 -7.09 9.37
CA LYS A 102 -5.85 -8.41 9.74
C LYS A 102 -6.69 -9.10 10.81
N ILE A 103 -7.05 -8.37 11.88
CA ILE A 103 -7.91 -8.91 12.95
C ILE A 103 -9.29 -9.30 12.40
N VAL A 104 -9.88 -8.46 11.55
CA VAL A 104 -11.19 -8.75 10.94
C VAL A 104 -11.11 -9.99 10.04
N THR A 105 -10.06 -10.14 9.23
CA THR A 105 -9.83 -11.34 8.41
C THR A 105 -9.74 -12.60 9.28
N GLU A 106 -8.96 -12.57 10.36
CA GLU A 106 -8.83 -13.71 11.28
C GLU A 106 -10.19 -14.11 11.88
N ARG A 107 -10.96 -13.12 12.37
CA ARG A 107 -12.32 -13.36 12.91
C ARG A 107 -13.30 -13.88 11.86
N ALA A 108 -13.22 -13.34 10.64
CA ALA A 108 -14.08 -13.76 9.55
C ALA A 108 -13.84 -15.23 9.19
N TRP A 109 -12.56 -15.66 9.15
CA TRP A 109 -12.22 -17.06 8.94
C TRP A 109 -12.64 -17.98 10.09
N GLU A 110 -12.53 -17.54 11.35
CA GLU A 110 -13.06 -18.28 12.49
C GLU A 110 -14.59 -18.45 12.41
N TRP A 111 -15.30 -17.40 12.01
CA TRP A 111 -16.74 -17.42 11.81
C TRP A 111 -17.17 -18.38 10.69
N ILE A 112 -16.51 -18.32 9.52
CA ILE A 112 -16.76 -19.25 8.40
C ILE A 112 -16.54 -20.71 8.82
N LYS A 113 -15.46 -21.01 9.54
CA LYS A 113 -15.17 -22.37 10.03
C LYS A 113 -16.24 -22.87 10.99
N ALA A 114 -16.80 -21.98 11.82
CA ALA A 114 -17.88 -22.34 12.74
C ALA A 114 -19.21 -22.67 12.04
N LEU A 115 -19.39 -22.20 10.80
CA LEU A 115 -20.58 -22.48 9.99
C LEU A 115 -20.47 -23.78 9.17
N GLU A 116 -19.39 -24.55 9.32
CA GLU A 116 -19.07 -25.73 8.49
C GLU A 116 -19.13 -25.44 6.98
N TYR A 117 -18.85 -24.19 6.60
CA TYR A 117 -18.83 -23.78 5.19
C TYR A 117 -17.61 -24.38 4.49
N ASP A 118 -17.78 -24.77 3.22
CA ASP A 118 -16.68 -25.29 2.41
C ASP A 118 -15.72 -24.15 2.03
N PRO A 119 -14.45 -24.17 2.49
CA PRO A 119 -13.47 -23.14 2.15
C PRO A 119 -13.18 -23.06 0.64
N GLU A 120 -13.39 -24.16 -0.12
CA GLU A 120 -13.17 -24.17 -1.57
C GLU A 120 -14.24 -23.41 -2.35
N ALA A 121 -15.36 -23.05 -1.70
CA ALA A 121 -16.40 -22.21 -2.27
C ALA A 121 -16.11 -20.71 -2.17
N LEU A 122 -15.05 -20.31 -1.45
CA LEU A 122 -14.65 -18.92 -1.25
C LEU A 122 -13.46 -18.56 -2.15
N THR A 123 -13.50 -17.35 -2.70
CA THR A 123 -12.55 -16.89 -3.72
C THR A 123 -11.26 -16.36 -3.10
N ASP A 124 -11.37 -15.52 -2.06
CA ASP A 124 -10.24 -14.85 -1.41
C ASP A 124 -10.59 -14.32 0.00
N ASP A 125 -9.59 -13.73 0.68
CA ASP A 125 -9.74 -13.10 1.99
C ASP A 125 -10.72 -11.89 1.97
N ASP A 126 -10.92 -11.25 0.81
CA ASP A 126 -11.80 -10.09 0.68
C ASP A 126 -13.26 -10.54 0.72
N GLU A 127 -13.60 -11.61 0.02
CA GLU A 127 -14.94 -12.21 0.04
C GLU A 127 -15.32 -12.63 1.47
N VAL A 128 -14.41 -13.30 2.18
CA VAL A 128 -14.63 -13.75 3.56
C VAL A 128 -14.88 -12.56 4.50
N ARG A 129 -14.07 -11.50 4.37
CA ARG A 129 -14.25 -10.27 5.15
C ARG A 129 -15.59 -9.60 4.87
N ARG A 130 -16.00 -9.46 3.60
CA ARG A 130 -17.27 -8.81 3.22
C ARG A 130 -18.46 -9.54 3.83
N LEU A 131 -18.49 -10.87 3.71
CA LEU A 131 -19.56 -11.69 4.30
C LEU A 131 -19.64 -11.51 5.82
N TYR A 132 -18.49 -11.52 6.49
CA TYR A 132 -18.45 -11.32 7.94
C TYR A 132 -18.88 -9.90 8.34
N ILE A 133 -18.45 -8.87 7.60
CA ILE A 133 -18.81 -7.47 7.88
C ILE A 133 -20.31 -7.23 7.65
N ASP A 134 -20.88 -7.76 6.56
CA ASP A 134 -22.32 -7.70 6.30
C ASP A 134 -23.11 -8.35 7.44
N GLN A 135 -22.68 -9.52 7.88
CA GLN A 135 -23.29 -10.20 9.02
C GLN A 135 -23.16 -9.40 10.33
N TRP A 136 -22.00 -8.78 10.56
CA TRP A 136 -21.72 -8.08 11.81
C TRP A 136 -22.36 -6.70 11.91
N LEU A 137 -22.41 -5.96 10.80
CA LEU A 137 -22.81 -4.55 10.75
C LEU A 137 -24.07 -4.30 9.91
N GLY A 138 -24.48 -5.20 9.02
CA GLY A 138 -25.58 -4.96 8.07
C GLY A 138 -26.96 -4.79 8.70
N GLU A 139 -27.16 -5.23 9.95
CA GLU A 139 -28.40 -4.99 10.71
C GLU A 139 -28.38 -3.67 11.51
N LYS A 140 -27.22 -3.00 11.57
CA LYS A 140 -27.06 -1.77 12.34
C LYS A 140 -27.50 -0.56 11.51
N PRO A 141 -28.46 0.26 11.99
CA PRO A 141 -29.03 1.36 11.22
C PRO A 141 -28.03 2.49 10.92
N GLU A 142 -26.89 2.53 11.60
CA GLU A 142 -25.84 3.52 11.39
C GLU A 142 -24.97 3.24 10.16
N TYR A 143 -25.03 2.04 9.59
CA TYR A 143 -24.20 1.62 8.48
C TYR A 143 -25.04 1.40 7.23
N ASP A 144 -24.58 1.93 6.11
CA ASP A 144 -25.16 1.63 4.80
C ASP A 144 -24.69 0.24 4.37
N ARG A 145 -25.63 -0.71 4.33
CA ARG A 145 -25.36 -2.10 4.01
C ARG A 145 -24.77 -2.28 2.61
N GLU A 146 -25.19 -1.49 1.61
CA GLU A 146 -24.68 -1.62 0.24
C GLU A 146 -23.20 -1.21 0.17
N MET A 147 -22.83 -0.18 0.92
CA MET A 147 -21.45 0.32 1.01
C MET A 147 -20.52 -0.61 1.83
N LEU A 148 -21.05 -1.56 2.59
CA LEU A 148 -20.25 -2.51 3.38
C LEU A 148 -19.72 -3.70 2.55
N VAL A 149 -20.35 -3.98 1.40
CA VAL A 149 -20.08 -5.16 0.58
C VAL A 149 -19.41 -4.83 -0.77
N GLU A 150 -19.34 -3.56 -1.16
CA GLU A 150 -18.51 -3.07 -2.29
C GLU A 150 -17.01 -3.16 -2.02
#